data_AF-A0A3P3QQK2-F1
#
_entry.id   AF-A0A3P3QQK2-F1
#
_cell.length_a   1.000
_cell.length_b   1.000
_cell.length_c   1.000
_cell.angle_alpha   90.00
_cell.angle_beta   90.00
_cell.angle_gamma   90.00
#
_symmetry.space_group_name_H-M   'P 1'
#
loop_
_entity.id
_entity.type
_entity.pdbx_description
1 polymer ?
#
loop_
_entity_poly.entity_id
_entity_poly.type
_entity_poly.pdbx_seq_one_letter_code
_entity_poly.pdbx_strand_id
1 'polypeptide(L)'
;MDADLKRLKAFERRADKIAHKREVLLPKWLPIVEAYLTERKEKAHEKTVSDHPIFAYCTVWLFDSGDFARGLEFAFAAIEYGQPMAGEIRRKWPGFIADTVFDWAEVQAEQGHSIEPYFGTVFKHVVNDWKLPEVVTAKFYKFAGLALLRTKNGEVKPSHVGDIERLKQADQLLEKAASLHRHAQVKTVRNKIEMRIRAIEELTSQGKEVPEEK
;
A
#
# COMPACT_ATOMS: atom_id res chain seq x y z
N MET A 1 21.40 -13.33 15.21
CA MET A 1 20.23 -12.44 15.21
C MET A 1 20.27 -11.46 16.38
N ASP A 2 20.30 -11.92 17.64
CA ASP A 2 20.20 -11.03 18.82
C ASP A 2 21.24 -9.90 18.90
N ALA A 3 22.50 -10.21 18.58
CA ALA A 3 23.56 -9.19 18.53
C ALA A 3 23.27 -8.10 17.47
N ASP A 4 22.71 -8.47 16.32
CA ASP A 4 22.35 -7.54 15.26
C ASP A 4 21.15 -6.67 15.67
N LEU A 5 20.15 -7.27 16.34
CA LEU A 5 19.03 -6.53 16.91
C LEU A 5 19.48 -5.53 17.99
N LYS A 6 20.43 -5.93 18.85
CA LYS A 6 21.04 -5.03 19.84
C LYS A 6 21.81 -3.90 19.16
N ARG A 7 22.53 -4.20 18.07
CA ARG A 7 23.24 -3.18 17.28
C ARG A 7 22.28 -2.18 16.65
N LEU A 8 21.14 -2.63 16.10
CA LEU A 8 20.11 -1.74 15.57
C LEU A 8 19.55 -0.78 16.63
N LYS A 9 19.39 -1.25 17.88
CA LYS A 9 18.94 -0.40 18.99
C LYS A 9 19.95 0.68 19.36
N ALA A 10 21.24 0.46 19.10
CA ALA A 10 22.32 1.38 19.47
C ALA A 10 22.47 2.59 18.54
N PHE A 11 21.91 2.57 17.33
CA PHE A 11 21.90 3.75 16.46
C PHE A 11 20.94 4.81 16.98
N GLU A 12 21.34 6.07 16.95
CA GLU A 12 20.48 7.20 17.33
C GLU A 12 19.58 7.63 16.17
N ARG A 13 20.16 7.81 14.97
CA ARG A 13 19.42 8.30 13.80
C ARG A 13 18.69 7.16 13.08
N ARG A 14 17.44 7.42 12.68
CA ARG A 14 16.63 6.47 11.88
C ARG A 14 17.29 6.15 10.54
N ALA A 15 17.89 7.14 9.88
CA ALA A 15 18.58 6.95 8.60
C ALA A 15 19.73 5.94 8.71
N ASP A 16 20.55 6.04 9.77
CA ASP A 16 21.66 5.10 10.00
C ASP A 16 21.14 3.67 10.25
N LYS A 17 20.01 3.52 10.97
CA LYS A 17 19.36 2.20 11.14
C LYS A 17 18.91 1.62 9.81
N ILE A 18 18.30 2.43 8.95
CA ILE A 18 17.82 2.00 7.64
C ILE A 18 18.99 1.60 6.75
N ALA A 19 20.05 2.41 6.69
CA ALA A 19 21.27 2.10 5.96
C ALA A 19 21.90 0.80 6.46
N HIS A 20 22.02 0.61 7.78
CA HIS A 20 22.58 -0.61 8.36
C HIS A 20 21.74 -1.86 8.03
N LYS A 21 20.41 -1.74 8.06
CA LYS A 21 19.51 -2.82 7.60
C LYS A 21 19.79 -3.19 6.15
N ARG A 22 19.88 -2.18 5.27
CA ARG A 22 20.09 -2.36 3.83
C ARG A 22 21.47 -2.91 3.47
N GLU A 23 22.51 -2.38 4.07
CA GLU A 23 23.90 -2.58 3.62
C GLU A 23 24.63 -3.69 4.38
N VAL A 24 24.16 -4.04 5.59
CA VAL A 24 24.84 -5.03 6.45
C VAL A 24 23.93 -6.20 6.77
N LEU A 25 22.74 -5.94 7.30
CA LEU A 25 21.90 -7.02 7.82
C LEU A 25 21.22 -7.82 6.72
N LEU A 26 20.61 -7.14 5.74
CA LEU A 26 19.96 -7.82 4.63
C LEU A 26 20.95 -8.66 3.81
N PRO A 27 22.14 -8.17 3.39
CA PRO A 27 23.12 -9.00 2.69
C PRO A 27 23.58 -10.23 3.49
N LYS A 28 23.68 -10.10 4.82
CA LYS A 28 24.05 -11.20 5.71
C LYS A 28 22.95 -12.26 5.85
N TRP A 29 21.70 -11.82 6.00
CA TRP A 29 20.60 -12.70 6.41
C TRP A 29 19.70 -13.16 5.25
N LEU A 30 19.62 -12.41 4.14
CA LEU A 30 18.81 -12.79 2.98
C LEU A 30 19.19 -14.15 2.36
N PRO A 31 20.47 -14.55 2.25
CA PRO A 31 20.81 -15.86 1.71
C PRO A 31 20.17 -17.03 2.49
N ILE A 32 20.08 -16.90 3.82
CA ILE A 32 19.42 -17.89 4.69
C ILE A 32 17.91 -17.90 4.43
N VAL A 33 17.32 -16.72 4.25
CA VAL A 33 15.89 -16.59 3.96
C VAL A 33 15.53 -17.12 2.57
N GLU A 34 16.37 -16.87 1.57
CA GLU A 34 16.19 -17.39 0.21
C GLU A 34 16.27 -18.92 0.17
N ALA A 35 17.22 -19.51 0.92
CA ALA A 35 17.31 -20.95 1.08
C ALA A 35 16.03 -21.53 1.72
N TYR A 36 15.54 -20.90 2.79
CA TYR A 36 14.27 -21.27 3.43
C TYR A 36 13.09 -21.19 2.45
N LEU A 37 12.96 -20.11 1.67
CA LEU A 37 11.86 -19.95 0.71
C LEU A 37 11.96 -20.96 -0.44
N THR A 38 13.17 -21.30 -0.89
CA THR A 38 13.40 -22.34 -1.90
C THR A 38 12.94 -23.69 -1.39
N GLU A 39 13.37 -24.06 -0.18
CA GLU A 39 12.95 -25.30 0.48
C GLU A 39 11.42 -25.35 0.66
N ARG A 40 10.80 -24.22 1.04
CA ARG A 40 9.33 -24.14 1.18
C ARG A 40 8.60 -24.40 -0.14
N LYS A 41 9.13 -23.92 -1.26
CA LYS A 41 8.56 -24.18 -2.59
C LYS A 41 8.67 -25.66 -2.96
N GLU A 42 9.80 -26.30 -2.67
CA GLU A 42 10.00 -27.74 -2.90
C GLU A 42 9.08 -28.60 -2.02
N LYS A 43 8.82 -28.14 -0.79
CA LYS A 43 7.97 -28.79 0.20
C LYS A 43 6.54 -28.23 0.26
N ALA A 44 6.01 -27.72 -0.86
CA ALA A 44 4.67 -27.11 -0.90
C ALA A 44 3.53 -28.05 -0.49
N HIS A 45 3.77 -29.37 -0.54
CA HIS A 45 2.80 -30.39 -0.10
C HIS A 45 2.72 -30.54 1.44
N GLU A 46 3.72 -30.04 2.18
CA GLU A 46 3.73 -30.09 3.64
C GLU A 46 2.81 -29.01 4.23
N LYS A 47 1.80 -29.44 4.98
CA LYS A 47 0.83 -28.55 5.63
C LYS A 47 1.36 -27.84 6.87
N THR A 48 2.36 -28.42 7.54
CA THR A 48 2.94 -27.86 8.75
C THR A 48 4.19 -27.07 8.38
N VAL A 49 4.19 -25.77 8.69
CA VAL A 49 5.35 -24.91 8.48
C VAL A 49 5.90 -24.50 9.83
N SER A 50 7.21 -24.69 10.04
CA SER A 50 7.88 -24.22 11.26
C SER A 50 8.14 -22.72 11.18
N ASP A 51 8.09 -22.05 12.32
CA ASP A 51 8.41 -20.63 12.42
C ASP A 51 9.86 -20.35 11.99
N HIS A 52 10.06 -19.29 11.21
CA HIS A 52 11.36 -18.84 10.75
C HIS A 52 11.58 -17.36 11.12
N PRO A 53 12.00 -17.05 12.37
CA PRO A 53 12.10 -15.67 12.86
C PRO A 53 12.98 -14.75 12.01
N ILE A 54 14.06 -15.27 11.42
CA ILE A 54 14.95 -14.50 10.54
C ILE A 54 14.22 -14.02 9.29
N PHE A 55 13.32 -14.85 8.74
CA PHE A 55 12.51 -14.47 7.59
C PHE A 55 11.60 -13.30 7.95
N ALA A 56 10.89 -13.38 9.08
CA ALA A 56 10.04 -12.29 9.54
C ALA A 56 10.82 -10.96 9.71
N TYR A 57 12.01 -10.99 10.32
CA TYR A 57 12.86 -9.80 10.47
C TYR A 57 13.31 -9.24 9.11
N CYS A 58 13.81 -10.10 8.21
CA CYS A 58 14.23 -9.66 6.87
C CYS A 58 13.06 -9.06 6.08
N THR A 59 11.86 -9.65 6.15
CA THR A 59 10.66 -9.10 5.51
C THR A 59 10.37 -7.68 5.99
N VAL A 60 10.40 -7.44 7.30
CA VAL A 60 10.22 -6.08 7.86
C VAL A 60 11.33 -5.13 7.41
N TRP A 61 12.58 -5.59 7.39
CA TRP A 61 13.73 -4.76 6.98
C TRP A 61 13.73 -4.41 5.48
N LEU A 62 13.17 -5.26 4.62
CA LEU A 62 12.96 -4.94 3.21
C LEU A 62 12.05 -3.71 3.07
N PHE A 63 10.93 -3.67 3.81
CA PHE A 63 10.09 -2.47 3.86
C PHE A 63 10.80 -1.26 4.46
N ASP A 64 11.49 -1.43 5.60
CA ASP A 64 12.23 -0.34 6.24
C ASP A 64 13.26 0.30 5.31
N SER A 65 13.86 -0.50 4.43
CA SER A 65 14.87 -0.09 3.45
C SER A 65 14.30 0.29 2.09
N GLY A 66 12.97 0.25 1.91
CA GLY A 66 12.30 0.68 0.70
C GLY A 66 12.30 -0.34 -0.45
N ASP A 67 12.73 -1.58 -0.23
CA ASP A 67 12.57 -2.66 -1.22
C ASP A 67 11.17 -3.28 -1.11
N PHE A 68 10.18 -2.53 -1.58
CA PHE A 68 8.77 -2.91 -1.50
C PHE A 68 8.41 -4.10 -2.40
N ALA A 69 9.08 -4.25 -3.55
CA ALA A 69 8.84 -5.40 -4.44
C ALA A 69 9.11 -6.71 -3.71
N ARG A 70 10.31 -6.84 -3.15
CA ARG A 70 10.72 -8.05 -2.44
C ARG A 70 10.05 -8.14 -1.06
N GLY A 71 9.86 -7.01 -0.39
CA GLY A 71 9.12 -6.94 0.87
C GLY A 71 7.70 -7.48 0.75
N LEU A 72 6.97 -7.14 -0.31
CA LEU A 72 5.63 -7.66 -0.57
C LEU A 72 5.62 -9.14 -0.93
N GLU A 73 6.55 -9.60 -1.78
CA GLU A 73 6.71 -11.03 -2.07
C GLU A 73 6.86 -11.83 -0.77
N PHE A 74 7.74 -11.38 0.11
CA PHE A 74 8.02 -12.08 1.35
C PHE A 74 6.86 -11.96 2.35
N ALA A 75 6.19 -10.81 2.41
CA ALA A 75 5.07 -10.63 3.32
C ALA A 75 3.84 -11.46 2.91
N PHE A 76 3.59 -11.64 1.62
CA PHE A 76 2.55 -12.56 1.15
C PHE A 76 2.92 -14.02 1.43
N ALA A 77 4.18 -14.42 1.21
CA ALA A 77 4.65 -15.74 1.62
C ALA A 77 4.51 -15.94 3.14
N ALA A 78 4.69 -14.89 3.95
CA ALA A 78 4.50 -14.95 5.39
C ALA A 78 3.03 -15.23 5.78
N ILE A 79 2.08 -14.63 5.06
CA ILE A 79 0.65 -14.91 5.24
C ILE A 79 0.34 -16.35 4.82
N GLU A 80 0.81 -16.76 3.64
CA GLU A 80 0.58 -18.10 3.08
C GLU A 80 1.11 -19.20 4.00
N TYR A 81 2.32 -19.02 4.52
CA TYR A 81 2.98 -19.99 5.38
C TYR A 81 2.62 -19.87 6.86
N GLY A 82 1.70 -18.96 7.22
CA GLY A 82 1.28 -18.75 8.60
C GLY A 82 2.40 -18.28 9.53
N GLN A 83 3.42 -17.60 8.98
CA GLN A 83 4.60 -17.18 9.75
C GLN A 83 4.25 -16.11 10.78
N PRO A 84 4.82 -16.16 11.99
CA PRO A 84 4.61 -15.12 12.98
C PRO A 84 5.29 -13.82 12.55
N MET A 85 4.87 -12.72 13.18
CA MET A 85 5.52 -11.43 13.02
C MET A 85 6.90 -11.40 13.67
N ALA A 86 7.73 -10.48 13.21
CA ALA A 86 9.05 -10.28 13.78
C ALA A 86 8.97 -9.70 15.21
N GLY A 87 9.64 -10.37 16.16
CA GLY A 87 9.81 -9.89 17.52
C GLY A 87 8.50 -9.60 18.24
N GLU A 88 8.38 -8.40 18.81
CA GLU A 88 7.23 -7.98 19.63
C GLU A 88 6.14 -7.26 18.82
N ILE A 89 6.20 -7.28 17.48
CA ILE A 89 5.19 -6.61 16.65
C ILE A 89 3.84 -7.32 16.84
N ARG A 90 2.89 -6.61 17.46
CA ARG A 90 1.58 -7.17 17.87
C ARG A 90 0.57 -7.31 16.73
N ARG A 91 0.66 -6.48 15.68
CA ARG A 91 -0.26 -6.51 14.53
C ARG A 91 0.10 -7.65 13.58
N LYS A 92 -0.87 -8.34 13.01
CA LYS A 92 -0.64 -9.43 12.02
C LYS A 92 -0.18 -8.88 10.67
N TRP A 93 0.39 -9.76 9.82
CA TRP A 93 0.89 -9.42 8.49
C TRP A 93 -0.07 -8.58 7.63
N PRO A 94 -1.37 -8.92 7.48
CA PRO A 94 -2.30 -8.09 6.70
C PRO A 94 -2.35 -6.63 7.15
N GLY A 95 -2.42 -6.39 8.46
CA GLY A 95 -2.44 -5.03 9.02
C GLY A 95 -1.10 -4.34 8.86
N PHE A 96 0.01 -5.07 9.08
CA PHE A 96 1.36 -4.54 8.85
C PHE A 96 1.56 -4.09 7.40
N ILE A 97 1.19 -4.93 6.43
CA ILE A 97 1.34 -4.66 5.00
C ILE A 97 0.46 -3.48 4.59
N ALA A 98 -0.81 -3.49 5.01
CA ALA A 98 -1.76 -2.42 4.69
C ALA A 98 -1.24 -1.06 5.16
N ASP A 99 -0.85 -0.93 6.43
CA ASP A 99 -0.33 0.35 6.96
C ASP A 99 0.95 0.77 6.24
N THR A 100 1.90 -0.15 6.06
CA THR A 100 3.23 0.18 5.51
C THR A 100 3.16 0.61 4.04
N VAL A 101 2.33 -0.06 3.24
CA VAL A 101 2.12 0.33 1.82
C VAL A 101 1.28 1.60 1.72
N PHE A 102 0.31 1.79 2.61
CA PHE A 102 -0.48 3.02 2.63
C PHE A 102 0.41 4.24 2.93
N ASP A 103 1.21 4.18 3.99
CA ASP A 103 2.15 5.26 4.35
C ASP A 103 3.12 5.59 3.20
N TRP A 104 3.65 4.57 2.52
CA TRP A 104 4.48 4.76 1.34
C TRP A 104 3.73 5.40 0.18
N ALA A 105 2.51 4.93 -0.10
CA ALA A 105 1.70 5.41 -1.21
C ALA A 105 1.29 6.88 -1.01
N GLU A 106 0.98 7.30 0.22
CA GLU A 106 0.70 8.71 0.53
C GLU A 106 1.89 9.60 0.16
N VAL A 107 3.10 9.23 0.58
CA VAL A 107 4.32 9.98 0.25
C VAL A 107 4.57 10.02 -1.27
N GLN A 108 4.40 8.90 -1.98
CA GLN A 108 4.57 8.89 -3.43
C GLN A 108 3.55 9.79 -4.13
N ALA A 109 2.29 9.71 -3.73
CA ALA A 109 1.22 10.46 -4.37
C ALA A 109 1.33 11.97 -4.11
N GLU A 110 1.77 12.39 -2.92
CA GLU A 110 2.07 13.80 -2.63
C GLU A 110 3.20 14.37 -3.49
N GLN A 111 4.14 13.52 -3.90
CA GLN A 111 5.24 13.88 -4.81
C GLN A 111 4.87 13.74 -6.30
N GLY A 112 3.65 13.33 -6.62
CA GLY A 112 3.22 13.07 -8.00
C GLY A 112 3.79 11.80 -8.61
N HIS A 113 4.42 10.94 -7.81
CA HIS A 113 4.94 9.65 -8.26
C HIS A 113 3.83 8.60 -8.35
N SER A 114 4.10 7.56 -9.14
CA SER A 114 3.21 6.39 -9.22
C SER A 114 3.17 5.66 -7.87
N ILE A 115 1.95 5.32 -7.44
CA ILE A 115 1.68 4.42 -6.31
C ILE A 115 1.62 2.93 -6.73
N GLU A 116 1.63 2.67 -8.03
CA GLU A 116 1.57 1.33 -8.60
C GLU A 116 2.97 0.76 -8.83
N PRO A 117 3.13 -0.58 -8.71
CA PRO A 117 2.06 -1.61 -8.59
C PRO A 117 1.66 -1.95 -7.14
N TYR A 118 2.32 -1.36 -6.14
CA TYR A 118 2.24 -1.84 -4.75
C TYR A 118 0.90 -1.50 -4.11
N PHE A 119 0.42 -0.26 -4.28
CA PHE A 119 -0.87 0.13 -3.73
C PHE A 119 -2.01 -0.71 -4.32
N GLY A 120 -2.09 -0.84 -5.66
CA GLY A 120 -3.15 -1.59 -6.32
C GLY A 120 -3.17 -3.07 -5.94
N THR A 121 -2.00 -3.68 -5.80
CA THR A 121 -1.88 -5.07 -5.32
C THR A 121 -2.42 -5.23 -3.90
N VAL A 122 -1.98 -4.37 -2.96
CA VAL A 122 -2.45 -4.44 -1.57
C VAL A 122 -3.92 -4.06 -1.45
N PHE A 123 -4.39 -3.10 -2.23
CA PHE A 123 -5.79 -2.67 -2.24
C PHE A 123 -6.74 -3.82 -2.55
N LYS A 124 -6.41 -4.66 -3.54
CA LYS A 124 -7.21 -5.85 -3.89
C LYS A 124 -7.35 -6.80 -2.69
N HIS A 125 -6.27 -7.04 -1.95
CA HIS A 125 -6.33 -7.89 -0.77
C HIS A 125 -7.09 -7.25 0.40
N VAL A 126 -6.89 -5.94 0.63
CA VAL A 126 -7.58 -5.18 1.69
C VAL A 126 -9.10 -5.20 1.50
N VAL A 127 -9.59 -5.15 0.27
CA VAL A 127 -11.03 -5.05 -0.01
C VAL A 127 -11.72 -6.40 -0.24
N ASN A 128 -10.99 -7.43 -0.63
CA ASN A 128 -11.59 -8.74 -0.98
C ASN A 128 -11.22 -9.87 -0.02
N ASP A 129 -10.00 -9.87 0.55
CA ASP A 129 -9.45 -11.07 1.20
C ASP A 129 -9.23 -10.88 2.71
N TRP A 130 -8.76 -9.70 3.12
CA TRP A 130 -8.33 -9.46 4.49
C TRP A 130 -9.44 -8.89 5.38
N LYS A 131 -9.62 -9.51 6.54
CA LYS A 131 -10.53 -9.03 7.58
C LYS A 131 -9.86 -7.95 8.43
N LEU A 132 -9.72 -6.75 7.86
CA LEU A 132 -9.18 -5.58 8.54
C LEU A 132 -10.31 -4.72 9.16
N PRO A 133 -10.01 -3.85 10.13
CA PRO A 133 -10.98 -2.89 10.64
C PRO A 133 -11.54 -2.01 9.51
N GLU A 134 -12.85 -1.74 9.53
CA GLU A 134 -13.55 -1.00 8.46
C GLU A 134 -12.91 0.37 8.18
N VAL A 135 -12.36 1.02 9.21
CA VAL A 135 -11.64 2.30 9.07
C VAL A 135 -10.41 2.19 8.16
N VAL A 136 -9.70 1.05 8.18
CA VAL A 136 -8.53 0.81 7.32
C VAL A 136 -8.99 0.61 5.87
N THR A 137 -9.98 -0.25 5.65
CA THR A 137 -10.55 -0.47 4.32
C THR A 137 -11.15 0.81 3.73
N ALA A 138 -11.82 1.63 4.55
CA ALA A 138 -12.34 2.94 4.15
C ALA A 138 -11.22 3.91 3.71
N LYS A 139 -10.07 3.94 4.42
CA LYS A 139 -8.91 4.75 4.02
C LYS A 139 -8.38 4.34 2.65
N PHE A 140 -8.28 3.04 2.39
CA PHE A 140 -7.84 2.51 1.09
C PHE A 140 -8.80 2.89 -0.05
N TYR A 141 -10.10 2.70 0.12
CA TYR A 141 -11.10 3.15 -0.87
C TYR A 141 -11.03 4.65 -1.13
N LYS A 142 -10.91 5.45 -0.06
CA LYS A 142 -10.76 6.90 -0.16
C LYS A 142 -9.51 7.25 -0.98
N PHE A 143 -8.37 6.67 -0.63
CA PHE A 143 -7.12 6.96 -1.31
C PHE A 143 -7.15 6.56 -2.79
N ALA A 144 -7.70 5.38 -3.11
CA ALA A 144 -7.88 4.93 -4.49
C ALA A 144 -8.76 5.90 -5.30
N GLY A 145 -9.88 6.35 -4.74
CA GLY A 145 -10.76 7.32 -5.39
C GLY A 145 -10.09 8.69 -5.59
N LEU A 146 -9.32 9.17 -4.60
CA LEU A 146 -8.57 10.42 -4.71
C LEU A 146 -7.41 10.32 -5.71
N ALA A 147 -6.76 9.15 -5.83
CA ALA A 147 -5.67 8.92 -6.78
C ALA A 147 -6.14 9.07 -8.23
N LEU A 148 -7.37 8.63 -8.54
CA LEU A 148 -7.99 8.85 -9.85
C LEU A 148 -8.23 10.34 -10.15
N LEU A 149 -8.20 11.23 -9.17
CA LEU A 149 -8.46 12.67 -9.34
C LEU A 149 -7.20 13.51 -9.20
N ARG A 150 -6.03 12.86 -9.08
CA ARG A 150 -4.76 13.51 -8.78
C ARG A 150 -4.08 14.01 -10.05
N THR A 151 -3.52 15.21 -9.97
CA THR A 151 -2.68 15.81 -11.03
C THR A 151 -1.25 15.30 -10.96
N LYS A 152 -0.44 15.62 -11.97
CA LYS A 152 1.00 15.31 -12.00
C LYS A 152 1.79 15.96 -10.85
N ASN A 153 1.26 17.02 -10.26
CA ASN A 153 1.88 17.71 -9.11
C ASN A 153 1.39 17.18 -7.77
N GLY A 154 0.62 16.08 -7.75
CA GLY A 154 0.13 15.46 -6.54
C GLY A 154 -1.16 16.06 -5.98
N GLU A 155 -1.77 17.07 -6.62
CA GLU A 155 -2.98 17.72 -6.10
C GLU A 155 -4.25 16.97 -6.51
N VAL A 156 -5.23 16.83 -5.62
CA VAL A 156 -6.54 16.27 -5.98
C VAL A 156 -7.43 17.35 -6.57
N LYS A 157 -7.63 17.31 -7.89
CA LYS A 157 -8.40 18.32 -8.65
C LYS A 157 -9.38 17.65 -9.62
N PRO A 158 -10.62 17.34 -9.16
CA PRO A 158 -11.66 16.77 -10.03
C PRO A 158 -11.92 17.62 -11.29
N SER A 159 -11.79 18.94 -11.19
CA SER A 159 -12.00 19.86 -12.32
C SER A 159 -11.01 19.69 -13.48
N HIS A 160 -9.87 19.03 -13.26
CA HIS A 160 -8.86 18.79 -14.29
C HIS A 160 -9.08 17.47 -15.04
N VAL A 161 -9.97 16.61 -14.55
CA VAL A 161 -10.29 15.33 -15.20
C VAL A 161 -11.32 15.59 -16.31
N GLY A 162 -11.03 15.13 -17.52
CA GLY A 162 -11.90 15.24 -18.69
C GLY A 162 -12.73 14.00 -18.94
N ASP A 163 -12.31 12.86 -18.39
CA ASP A 163 -12.97 11.56 -18.54
C ASP A 163 -14.09 11.35 -17.51
N ILE A 164 -15.34 11.26 -18.01
CA ILE A 164 -16.54 11.00 -17.19
C ILE A 164 -16.46 9.63 -16.51
N GLU A 165 -15.95 8.59 -17.17
CA GLU A 165 -15.92 7.24 -16.60
C GLU A 165 -14.91 7.17 -15.45
N ARG A 166 -13.75 7.83 -15.61
CA ARG A 166 -12.77 8.02 -14.52
C ARG A 166 -13.37 8.78 -13.33
N LEU A 167 -14.16 9.83 -13.58
CA LEU A 167 -14.88 10.58 -12.54
C LEU A 167 -15.91 9.71 -11.81
N LYS A 168 -16.70 8.92 -12.54
CA LYS A 168 -17.67 7.98 -11.95
C LYS A 168 -16.98 6.90 -11.12
N GLN A 169 -15.89 6.33 -11.62
CA GLN A 169 -15.11 5.34 -10.89
C GLN A 169 -14.55 5.93 -9.58
N ALA A 170 -14.04 7.17 -9.62
CA ALA A 170 -13.59 7.86 -8.43
C ALA A 170 -14.73 8.07 -7.42
N ASP A 171 -15.92 8.48 -7.87
CA ASP A 171 -17.08 8.66 -6.98
C ASP A 171 -17.52 7.35 -6.32
N GLN A 172 -17.57 6.24 -7.08
CA GLN A 172 -17.93 4.92 -6.54
C GLN A 172 -16.97 4.45 -5.44
N LEU A 173 -15.66 4.67 -5.62
CA LEU A 173 -14.66 4.36 -4.60
C LEU A 173 -14.85 5.23 -3.35
N LEU A 174 -15.08 6.54 -3.52
CA LEU A 174 -15.31 7.46 -2.42
C LEU A 174 -16.62 7.15 -1.68
N GLU A 175 -17.67 6.78 -2.40
CA GLU A 175 -18.93 6.31 -1.83
C GLU A 175 -18.72 5.08 -0.95
N LYS A 176 -17.96 4.11 -1.45
CA LYS A 176 -17.65 2.91 -0.68
C LYS A 176 -16.89 3.25 0.60
N ALA A 177 -15.93 4.18 0.55
CA ALA A 177 -15.26 4.69 1.75
C ALA A 177 -16.25 5.31 2.76
N ALA A 178 -17.20 6.11 2.29
CA ALA A 178 -18.22 6.74 3.15
C ALA A 178 -19.15 5.71 3.80
N SER A 179 -19.51 4.64 3.09
CA SER A 179 -20.35 3.56 3.62
C SER A 179 -19.67 2.75 4.74
N LEU A 180 -18.34 2.65 4.69
CA LEU A 180 -17.54 1.88 5.65
C LEU A 180 -17.15 2.71 6.89
N HIS A 181 -17.08 4.03 6.77
CA HIS A 181 -16.66 4.88 7.90
C HIS A 181 -17.27 6.28 7.83
N ARG A 182 -18.08 6.63 8.85
CA ARG A 182 -18.76 7.94 8.95
C ARG A 182 -17.81 9.15 8.86
N HIS A 183 -16.54 8.98 9.23
CA HIS A 183 -15.52 10.03 9.15
C HIS A 183 -14.56 9.85 7.97
N ALA A 184 -14.98 9.21 6.88
CA ALA A 184 -14.19 9.18 5.64
C ALA A 184 -13.97 10.58 5.05
N GLN A 185 -14.85 11.54 5.33
CA GLN A 185 -14.72 12.96 4.92
C GLN A 185 -14.60 13.16 3.40
N VAL A 186 -15.44 12.48 2.62
CA VAL A 186 -15.40 12.52 1.14
C VAL A 186 -16.49 13.38 0.50
N LYS A 187 -17.46 13.89 1.27
CA LYS A 187 -18.63 14.62 0.75
C LYS A 187 -18.24 15.77 -0.20
N THR A 188 -17.30 16.61 0.22
CA THR A 188 -16.88 17.78 -0.57
C THR A 188 -16.26 17.39 -1.91
N VAL A 189 -15.43 16.34 -1.96
CA VAL A 189 -14.81 15.90 -3.22
C VAL A 189 -15.84 15.23 -4.13
N ARG A 190 -16.77 14.41 -3.59
CA ARG A 190 -17.88 13.83 -4.35
C ARG A 190 -18.76 14.88 -5.02
N ASN A 191 -19.13 15.94 -4.27
CA ASN A 191 -19.87 17.07 -4.84
C ASN A 191 -19.11 17.75 -6.00
N LYS A 192 -17.78 17.89 -5.90
CA LYS A 192 -16.96 18.46 -6.98
C LYS A 192 -16.89 17.55 -8.21
N ILE A 193 -16.89 16.23 -8.01
CA ILE A 193 -16.96 15.24 -9.10
C ILE A 193 -18.30 15.39 -9.84
N GLU A 194 -19.41 15.42 -9.11
CA GLU A 194 -20.74 15.57 -9.68
C GLU A 194 -20.86 16.86 -10.49
N MET A 195 -20.40 18.00 -9.95
CA MET A 195 -20.37 19.28 -10.67
C MET A 195 -19.54 19.19 -11.97
N ARG A 196 -18.40 18.48 -11.92
CA ARG A 196 -17.54 18.32 -13.10
C ARG A 196 -18.21 17.45 -14.18
N ILE A 197 -18.84 16.34 -13.81
CA ILE A 197 -19.58 15.48 -14.75
C ILE A 197 -20.65 16.31 -15.47
N ARG A 198 -21.49 17.03 -14.73
CA ARG A 198 -22.53 17.90 -15.32
C ARG A 198 -21.97 18.94 -16.29
N ALA A 199 -20.84 19.55 -15.93
CA ALA A 199 -20.17 20.53 -16.81
C ALA A 199 -19.66 19.90 -18.12
N ILE A 200 -19.14 18.67 -18.07
CA ILE A 200 -18.67 17.96 -19.27
C ILE A 200 -19.86 17.57 -20.16
N GLU A 201 -20.94 17.04 -19.57
CA GLU A 201 -22.17 16.68 -20.29
C GLU A 201 -22.80 17.91 -20.97
N GLU A 202 -22.85 19.05 -20.28
CA GLU A 202 -23.33 20.31 -20.87
C GLU A 202 -22.47 20.75 -22.06
N LEU A 203 -21.13 20.77 -21.92
CA LEU A 203 -20.22 21.10 -23.03
C LEU A 203 -20.42 20.17 -24.23
N THR A 204 -20.56 18.87 -23.97
CA THR A 204 -20.78 17.84 -24.99
C THR A 204 -22.11 18.06 -25.72
N SER A 205 -23.19 18.38 -24.98
CA SER A 205 -24.50 18.70 -25.56
C SER A 205 -24.50 19.98 -26.41
N GLN A 206 -23.59 20.92 -26.11
CA GLN A 206 -23.38 22.16 -26.86
C GLN A 206 -22.40 22.01 -28.03
N GLY A 207 -21.88 20.80 -28.28
CA GLY A 207 -20.89 20.55 -29.33
C GLY A 207 -19.51 21.19 -29.07
N LYS A 208 -19.20 21.53 -27.82
CA LYS A 208 -17.92 22.14 -27.42
C LYS A 208 -16.95 21.05 -26.96
N GLU A 209 -15.67 21.24 -27.28
CA GLU A 209 -14.61 20.34 -26.82
C GLU A 209 -14.39 20.45 -25.31
N VAL A 210 -14.11 19.31 -24.68
CA VAL A 210 -13.72 19.21 -23.28
C VAL A 210 -12.25 19.62 -23.17
N PRO A 211 -11.88 20.58 -22.29
CA PRO A 211 -10.48 20.96 -22.12
C PRO A 211 -9.59 19.76 -21.76
N GLU A 212 -8.42 19.66 -22.40
CA GLU A 212 -7.42 18.62 -22.10
C GLU A 212 -6.99 18.65 -20.63
N GLU A 213 -6.70 17.47 -20.08
CA GLU A 213 -6.25 17.32 -18.69
C GLU A 213 -4.88 17.99 -18.50
N LYS A 214 -4.79 18.90 -17.52
CA LYS A 214 -3.54 19.60 -17.16
C LYS A 214 -2.89 19.00 -15.92
#